data_AF-A0A7H4LHN6-F1
#
_entry.id   AF-A0A7H4LHN6-F1
#
_cell.length_a   1.000
_cell.length_b   1.000
_cell.length_c   1.000
_cell.angle_alpha   90.00
_cell.angle_beta   90.00
_cell.angle_gamma   90.00
#
_symmetry.space_group_name_H-M   'P 1'
#
loop_
_entity.id
_entity.type
_entity.pdbx_description
1 polymer ?
#
loop_
_entity_poly.entity_id
_entity_poly.type
_entity_poly.pdbx_seq_one_letter_code
_entity_poly.pdbx_strand_id
1 'polypeptide(L)'
;MGRYKAYISELDMLTYNQVNWRPYMVLRQFPLRNMCLRDQHLWSVHCPMICFFAVEWHLPHRVSKQFRVQQRTPPDYVETSVVLHRTSRQNNKNITNWEDHHLMWVDMWSSQRNARVEDDHTPDNDEGAYLRHLEWLRKEYRVILKGACADCLEVMPSEAADGAFNNSIRRPLERT
;
A
#
# COMPACT_ATOMS: atom_id res chain seq x y z
N MET A 1 -23.61 1.71 21.23
CA MET A 1 -22.16 1.99 21.33
C MET A 1 -21.31 0.82 21.88
N GLY A 2 -21.83 -0.06 22.76
CA GLY A 2 -21.03 -1.15 23.37
C GLY A 2 -20.64 -2.32 22.46
N ARG A 3 -21.49 -2.70 21.49
CA ARG A 3 -21.23 -3.85 20.59
C ARG A 3 -20.06 -3.63 19.62
N TYR A 4 -19.85 -2.39 19.16
CA TYR A 4 -18.71 -2.07 18.30
C TYR A 4 -17.38 -2.23 19.03
N LYS A 5 -17.30 -1.77 20.29
CA LYS A 5 -16.09 -1.93 21.11
C LYS A 5 -15.80 -3.41 21.41
N ALA A 6 -16.83 -4.21 21.69
CA ALA A 6 -16.66 -5.65 21.90
C ALA A 6 -16.14 -6.35 20.64
N TYR A 7 -16.70 -6.05 19.47
CA TYR A 7 -16.23 -6.60 18.19
C TYR A 7 -14.76 -6.24 17.88
N ILE A 8 -14.36 -4.97 18.08
CA ILE A 8 -12.97 -4.55 17.89
C ILE A 8 -12.05 -5.27 18.87
N SER A 9 -12.46 -5.39 20.14
CA SER A 9 -11.69 -6.11 21.15
C SER A 9 -11.53 -7.60 20.83
N GLU A 10 -12.54 -8.24 20.27
CA GLU A 10 -12.46 -9.64 19.81
C GLU A 10 -11.51 -9.77 18.62
N LEU A 11 -11.55 -8.82 17.68
CA LEU A 11 -10.64 -8.77 16.53
C LEU A 11 -9.18 -8.59 16.98
N ASP A 12 -8.93 -7.70 17.94
CA ASP A 12 -7.61 -7.43 18.50
C ASP A 12 -7.02 -8.63 19.27
N MET A 13 -7.87 -9.53 19.75
CA MET A 13 -7.47 -10.77 20.44
C MET A 13 -7.23 -11.96 19.50
N LEU A 14 -7.44 -11.80 18.18
CA LEU A 14 -7.23 -12.89 17.23
C LEU A 14 -5.74 -13.27 17.16
N THR A 15 -5.45 -14.53 17.45
CA THR A 15 -4.13 -15.13 17.25
C THR A 15 -3.94 -15.57 15.80
N TYR A 16 -2.69 -15.73 15.37
CA TYR A 16 -2.35 -16.15 14.00
C TYR A 16 -3.09 -17.43 13.57
N ASN A 17 -3.22 -18.40 14.48
CA ASN A 17 -3.87 -19.69 14.22
C ASN A 17 -5.40 -19.58 14.04
N GLN A 18 -6.00 -18.47 14.47
CA GLN A 18 -7.44 -18.21 14.34
C GLN A 18 -7.78 -17.45 13.05
N VAL A 19 -6.78 -16.99 12.30
CA VAL A 19 -6.96 -16.23 11.05
C VAL A 19 -6.51 -17.06 9.85
N ASN A 20 -7.46 -17.39 8.99
CA ASN A 20 -7.17 -17.98 7.69
C ASN A 20 -6.83 -16.89 6.67
N TRP A 21 -5.54 -16.59 6.53
CA TRP A 21 -5.05 -15.69 5.48
C TRP A 21 -5.22 -16.36 4.11
N ARG A 22 -6.18 -15.88 3.33
CA ARG A 22 -6.35 -16.30 1.93
C ARG A 22 -5.79 -15.22 1.03
N PRO A 23 -4.98 -15.56 0.01
CA PRO A 23 -4.60 -14.60 -1.01
C PRO A 23 -5.86 -13.97 -1.61
N TYR A 24 -5.85 -12.65 -1.85
CA TYR A 24 -6.96 -11.94 -2.50
C TYR A 24 -7.41 -12.59 -3.82
N MET A 25 -6.50 -13.33 -4.45
CA MET A 25 -6.73 -14.15 -5.65
C MET A 25 -7.80 -15.24 -5.47
N VAL A 26 -8.01 -15.76 -4.26
CA VAL A 26 -9.03 -16.79 -3.96
C VAL A 26 -10.44 -16.19 -3.93
N LEU A 27 -10.56 -14.88 -3.69
CA LEU A 27 -11.82 -14.14 -3.69
C LEU A 27 -12.26 -13.65 -5.08
N ARG A 28 -11.56 -14.04 -6.16
CA ARG A 28 -11.97 -13.74 -7.55
C ARG A 28 -13.34 -14.29 -7.96
N GLN A 29 -14.00 -15.06 -7.09
CA GLN A 29 -15.42 -15.43 -7.26
C GLN A 29 -16.33 -14.20 -7.30
N PHE A 30 -15.86 -13.03 -6.83
CA PHE A 30 -16.50 -11.74 -7.04
C PHE A 30 -15.77 -10.97 -8.15
N PRO A 31 -16.26 -11.00 -9.41
CA PRO A 31 -15.68 -10.16 -10.45
C PRO A 31 -15.81 -8.69 -10.03
N LEU A 32 -14.69 -7.96 -10.09
CA LEU A 32 -14.72 -6.51 -9.88
C LEU A 32 -15.61 -5.87 -10.95
N ARG A 33 -16.46 -4.93 -10.55
CA ARG A 33 -17.27 -4.17 -11.50
C ARG A 33 -16.35 -3.42 -12.47
N ASN A 34 -16.74 -3.27 -13.73
CA ASN A 34 -15.97 -2.52 -14.74
C ASN A 34 -15.57 -1.10 -14.28
N MET A 35 -16.37 -0.48 -13.40
CA MET A 35 -16.06 0.82 -12.78
C MET A 35 -14.73 0.79 -12.00
N CYS A 36 -14.33 -0.34 -11.43
CA CYS A 36 -13.06 -0.49 -10.74
C CYS A 36 -11.87 -0.46 -11.70
N LEU A 37 -12.06 -0.86 -12.97
CA LEU A 37 -10.98 -0.99 -13.96
C LEU A 37 -10.91 0.20 -14.95
N ARG A 38 -11.95 1.05 -14.98
CA ARG A 38 -12.06 2.17 -15.93
C ARG A 38 -10.81 3.04 -15.98
N ASP A 39 -10.23 3.32 -14.81
CA ASP A 39 -9.13 4.25 -14.63
C ASP A 39 -7.82 3.51 -14.26
N GLN A 40 -7.68 2.23 -14.65
CA GLN A 40 -6.52 1.40 -14.32
C GLN A 40 -5.18 1.97 -14.80
N HIS A 41 -5.20 2.74 -15.90
CA HIS A 41 -4.02 3.40 -16.45
C HIS A 41 -3.45 4.47 -15.51
N LEU A 42 -4.24 4.97 -14.56
CA LEU A 42 -3.80 5.94 -13.54
C LEU A 42 -3.12 5.28 -12.34
N TRP A 43 -3.24 3.95 -12.18
CA TRP A 43 -2.77 3.25 -10.98
C TRP A 43 -1.25 3.32 -10.81
N SER A 44 -0.50 3.35 -11.90
CA SER A 44 0.96 3.43 -11.90
C SER A 44 1.52 4.82 -12.22
N VAL A 45 0.66 5.86 -12.23
CA VAL A 45 1.11 7.21 -12.57
C VAL A 45 1.70 7.92 -11.37
N HIS A 46 2.89 8.50 -11.54
CA HIS A 46 3.49 9.38 -10.54
C HIS A 46 2.93 10.81 -10.68
N CYS A 47 1.97 11.19 -9.84
CA CYS A 47 1.27 12.49 -9.94
C CYS A 47 0.71 12.96 -8.59
N PRO A 48 0.41 14.27 -8.42
CA PRO A 48 -0.26 14.77 -7.23
C PRO A 48 -1.75 14.38 -7.24
N MET A 49 -2.22 13.69 -6.21
CA MET A 49 -3.64 13.51 -5.91
C MET A 49 -4.16 14.72 -5.13
N ILE A 50 -5.28 15.26 -5.59
CA ILE A 50 -5.87 16.48 -5.04
C ILE A 50 -7.23 16.12 -4.44
N CYS A 51 -7.39 16.40 -3.16
CA CYS A 51 -8.63 16.20 -2.43
C CYS A 51 -9.01 17.52 -1.73
N PHE A 52 -9.77 18.37 -2.42
CA PHE A 52 -10.31 19.67 -1.98
C PHE A 52 -9.36 20.60 -1.18
N PHE A 53 -8.98 20.23 0.04
CA PHE A 53 -8.06 20.97 0.91
C PHE A 53 -6.65 20.35 1.04
N ALA A 54 -6.42 19.16 0.49
CA ALA A 54 -5.17 18.41 0.64
C ALA A 54 -4.63 18.00 -0.73
N VAL A 55 -3.30 17.93 -0.81
CA VAL A 55 -2.58 17.39 -1.96
C VAL A 55 -1.57 16.38 -1.43
N GLU A 56 -1.54 15.19 -2.04
CA GLU A 56 -0.60 14.13 -1.71
C GLU A 56 0.00 13.54 -2.97
N TRP A 57 1.26 13.11 -2.93
CA TRP A 57 1.87 12.44 -4.07
C TRP A 57 1.41 10.98 -4.17
N HIS A 58 0.92 10.59 -5.35
CA HIS A 58 0.74 9.19 -5.71
C HIS A 58 2.09 8.60 -6.13
N LEU A 59 2.62 7.70 -5.29
CA LEU A 59 3.95 7.08 -5.45
C LEU A 59 3.82 5.56 -5.60
N PRO A 60 3.26 5.07 -6.72
CA PRO A 60 2.99 3.63 -6.92
C PRO A 60 4.28 2.80 -6.99
N HIS A 61 5.41 3.43 -7.28
CA HIS A 61 6.74 2.81 -7.33
C HIS A 61 7.19 2.20 -6.00
N ARG A 62 6.54 2.53 -4.88
CA ARG A 62 6.79 1.91 -3.55
C ARG A 62 5.98 0.64 -3.32
N VAL A 63 4.97 0.40 -4.17
CA VAL A 63 4.01 -0.70 -4.06
C VAL A 63 3.83 -1.43 -5.40
N SER A 64 4.84 -1.40 -6.28
CA SER A 64 4.80 -1.97 -7.63
C SER A 64 4.38 -3.46 -7.63
N LYS A 65 4.73 -4.20 -6.57
CA LYS A 65 4.30 -5.59 -6.36
C LYS A 65 2.79 -5.78 -6.36
N GLN A 66 2.00 -4.82 -5.85
CA GLN A 66 0.54 -4.91 -5.87
C GLN A 66 -0.01 -4.93 -7.30
N PHE A 67 0.73 -4.33 -8.23
CA PHE A 67 0.42 -4.28 -9.66
C PHE A 67 1.15 -5.35 -10.47
N ARG A 68 1.76 -6.36 -9.81
CA ARG A 68 2.54 -7.46 -10.41
C ARG A 68 3.81 -7.02 -11.16
N VAL A 69 4.29 -5.83 -10.83
CA VAL A 69 5.55 -5.29 -11.32
C VAL A 69 6.63 -5.53 -10.27
N GLN A 70 7.84 -5.85 -10.72
CA GLN A 70 8.98 -6.02 -9.83
C GLN A 70 9.25 -4.73 -9.03
N GLN A 71 9.42 -4.87 -7.72
CA GLN A 71 9.70 -3.75 -6.83
C GLN A 71 11.19 -3.42 -6.82
N ARG A 72 11.54 -2.22 -7.29
CA ARG A 72 12.88 -1.65 -7.10
C ARG A 72 13.13 -1.45 -5.61
N THR A 73 14.24 -2.01 -5.12
CA THR A 73 14.57 -2.05 -3.70
C THR A 73 16.02 -1.58 -3.51
N PRO A 74 16.27 -0.51 -2.74
CA PRO A 74 15.27 0.36 -2.10
C PRO A 74 14.46 1.15 -3.14
N PRO A 75 13.21 1.53 -2.85
CA PRO A 75 12.47 2.47 -3.69
C PRO A 75 13.19 3.82 -3.74
N ASP A 76 13.11 4.49 -4.89
CA ASP A 76 13.68 5.83 -5.05
C ASP A 76 13.04 6.79 -4.05
N TYR A 77 13.89 7.59 -3.39
CA TYR A 77 13.42 8.62 -2.49
C TYR A 77 12.75 9.73 -3.31
N VAL A 78 11.48 9.97 -3.03
CA VAL A 78 10.72 11.10 -3.55
C VAL A 78 10.29 11.94 -2.36
N GLU A 79 10.65 13.22 -2.37
CA GLU A 79 10.20 14.17 -1.37
C GLU A 79 8.69 14.39 -1.52
N THR A 80 7.90 13.88 -0.57
CA THR A 80 6.44 14.04 -0.58
C THR A 80 5.97 15.45 -0.19
N SER A 81 6.89 16.42 -0.12
CA SER A 81 6.70 17.79 0.36
C SER A 81 6.00 17.86 1.72
N VAL A 82 6.78 18.06 2.79
CA VAL A 82 6.25 18.27 4.14
C VAL A 82 5.29 19.47 4.20
N VAL A 83 5.47 20.44 3.29
CA VAL A 83 4.60 21.62 3.17
C VAL A 83 3.18 21.23 2.74
N LEU A 84 3.04 20.24 1.84
CA LEU A 84 1.73 19.74 1.44
C LEU A 84 0.97 19.14 2.61
N HIS A 85 1.63 18.33 3.44
CA HIS A 85 1.03 17.70 4.62
C HIS A 85 0.64 18.69 5.73
N ARG A 86 1.17 19.93 5.70
CA ARG A 86 0.76 20.99 6.64
C ARG A 86 -0.54 21.66 6.23
N THR A 87 -0.90 21.58 4.96
CA THR A 87 -2.12 22.18 4.42
C THR A 87 -3.31 21.33 4.84
N SER A 88 -4.21 21.92 5.62
CA SER A 88 -5.44 21.24 6.03
C SER A 88 -6.57 22.24 6.18
N ARG A 89 -7.81 21.77 6.07
CA ARG A 89 -8.99 22.60 6.30
C ARG A 89 -8.99 23.25 7.71
N GLN A 90 -8.36 22.62 8.70
CA GLN A 90 -8.28 23.17 10.05
C GLN A 90 -7.20 24.25 10.19
N ASN A 91 -6.08 24.07 9.50
CA ASN A 91 -4.93 24.99 9.58
C ASN A 91 -5.07 26.19 8.63
N ASN A 92 -5.86 26.05 7.56
CA ASN A 92 -5.94 27.02 6.47
C ASN A 92 -7.37 27.56 6.29
N LYS A 93 -7.97 28.04 7.39
CA LYS A 93 -9.35 28.57 7.41
C LYS A 93 -9.52 29.86 6.60
N ASN A 94 -8.43 30.56 6.31
CA ASN A 94 -8.40 31.79 5.53
C ASN A 94 -8.38 31.55 4.01
N ILE A 95 -8.23 30.30 3.56
CA ILE A 95 -8.31 29.97 2.14
C ILE A 95 -9.78 29.91 1.74
N THR A 96 -10.21 30.91 0.96
CA THR A 96 -11.57 31.01 0.42
C THR A 96 -11.68 30.35 -0.96
N ASN A 97 -10.63 30.41 -1.78
CA ASN A 97 -10.57 29.75 -3.08
C ASN A 97 -9.49 28.65 -3.10
N TRP A 98 -9.95 27.41 -2.99
CA TRP A 98 -9.08 26.22 -3.05
C TRP A 98 -8.65 25.87 -4.47
N GLU A 99 -9.42 26.25 -5.49
CA GLU A 99 -9.08 26.03 -6.89
C GLU A 99 -7.83 26.84 -7.25
N ASP A 100 -7.85 28.15 -6.98
CA ASP A 100 -6.69 29.03 -7.21
C ASP A 100 -5.48 28.59 -6.37
N HIS A 101 -5.71 28.22 -5.11
CA HIS A 101 -4.64 27.78 -4.22
C HIS A 101 -3.96 26.50 -4.71
N HIS A 102 -4.69 25.63 -5.41
CA HIS A 102 -4.17 24.38 -5.95
C HIS A 102 -3.92 24.42 -7.46
N LEU A 103 -3.98 25.59 -8.11
CA LEU A 103 -3.87 25.72 -9.57
C LEU A 103 -2.62 25.03 -10.14
N MET A 104 -1.45 25.28 -9.52
CA MET A 104 -0.20 24.63 -9.91
C MET A 104 -0.29 23.09 -9.86
N TRP A 105 -0.97 22.54 -8.84
CA TRP A 105 -1.15 21.09 -8.70
C TRP A 105 -2.15 20.54 -9.71
N VAL A 106 -3.21 21.30 -10.02
CA VAL A 106 -4.20 20.94 -11.05
C VAL A 106 -3.54 20.90 -12.43
N ASP A 107 -2.71 21.88 -12.75
CA ASP A 107 -1.93 21.91 -13.99
C ASP A 107 -0.96 20.73 -14.06
N MET A 108 -0.29 20.42 -12.95
CA MET A 108 0.63 19.29 -12.85
C MET A 108 -0.08 17.95 -13.01
N TRP A 109 -1.23 17.75 -12.33
CA TRP A 109 -2.07 16.57 -12.50
C TRP A 109 -2.49 16.39 -13.96
N SER A 110 -2.99 17.47 -14.58
CA SER A 110 -3.45 17.45 -15.97
C SER A 110 -2.34 17.09 -16.95
N SER A 111 -1.12 17.55 -16.67
CA SER A 111 0.07 17.25 -17.47
C SER A 111 0.61 15.83 -17.23
N GLN A 112 0.69 15.38 -15.98
CA GLN A 112 1.38 14.14 -15.62
C GLN A 112 0.52 12.89 -15.72
N ARG A 113 -0.82 13.01 -15.62
CA ARG A 113 -1.74 11.86 -15.72
C ARG A 113 -1.56 11.02 -17.00
N ASN A 114 -1.02 11.63 -18.06
CA ASN A 114 -0.79 11.00 -19.37
C ASN A 114 0.70 10.80 -19.71
N ALA A 115 1.63 11.35 -18.92
CA ALA A 115 3.04 11.48 -19.30
C ALA A 115 3.99 10.49 -18.60
N ARG A 116 3.58 9.93 -17.44
CA ARG A 116 4.46 9.11 -16.57
C ARG A 116 3.78 7.83 -16.11
N VAL A 117 3.48 6.95 -17.05
CA VAL A 117 3.34 5.52 -16.70
C VAL A 117 4.75 5.03 -16.39
N GLU A 118 5.00 4.51 -15.19
CA GLU A 118 6.25 3.77 -14.96
C GLU A 118 6.29 2.59 -15.93
N ASP A 119 7.16 2.70 -16.94
CA ASP A 119 7.33 1.76 -18.06
C ASP A 119 8.09 0.49 -17.64
N ASP A 120 8.43 0.37 -16.36
CA ASP A 120 9.01 -0.84 -15.81
C ASP A 120 7.91 -1.90 -15.70
N HIS A 121 7.73 -2.65 -16.78
CA HIS A 121 6.82 -3.78 -16.85
C HIS A 121 7.51 -5.10 -16.51
N THR A 122 8.67 -5.06 -15.84
CA THR A 122 9.37 -6.27 -15.44
C THR A 122 8.45 -7.10 -14.54
N PRO A 123 8.08 -8.32 -14.95
CA PRO A 123 7.18 -9.16 -14.18
C PRO A 123 7.77 -9.46 -12.80
N ASP A 124 6.93 -9.50 -11.76
CA ASP A 124 7.36 -9.92 -10.43
C ASP A 124 7.57 -11.45 -10.34
N ASN A 125 8.55 -11.98 -11.07
CA ASN A 125 8.89 -13.41 -11.12
C ASN A 125 10.33 -13.72 -10.67
N ASP A 126 11.18 -12.70 -10.44
CA ASP A 126 12.53 -12.89 -9.91
C ASP A 126 12.50 -13.14 -8.39
N GLU A 127 12.75 -14.41 -8.04
CA GLU A 127 12.90 -14.89 -6.67
C GLU A 127 13.96 -14.10 -5.89
N GLY A 128 15.09 -13.76 -6.52
CA GLY A 128 16.19 -13.04 -5.90
C GLY A 128 15.85 -11.58 -5.61
N ALA A 129 15.18 -10.89 -6.55
CA ALA A 129 14.67 -9.54 -6.30
C ALA A 129 13.65 -9.50 -5.17
N TYR A 130 12.79 -10.50 -5.07
CA TYR A 130 11.84 -10.60 -3.97
C TYR A 130 12.54 -10.79 -2.62
N LEU A 131 13.54 -11.68 -2.54
CA LEU A 131 14.28 -11.89 -1.29
C LEU A 131 15.00 -10.61 -0.83
N ARG A 132 15.66 -9.90 -1.76
CA ARG A 132 16.25 -8.57 -1.48
C ARG A 132 15.22 -7.58 -0.98
N HIS A 133 14.03 -7.57 -1.58
CA HIS A 133 12.92 -6.72 -1.14
C HIS A 133 12.50 -7.01 0.30
N LEU A 134 12.33 -8.29 0.66
CA LEU A 134 11.97 -8.68 2.02
C LEU A 134 13.04 -8.32 3.04
N GLU A 135 14.32 -8.53 2.72
CA GLU A 135 15.42 -8.14 3.59
C GLU A 135 15.43 -6.64 3.86
N TRP A 136 15.25 -5.83 2.82
CA TRP A 136 15.12 -4.39 2.95
C TRP A 136 13.89 -4.00 3.78
N LEU A 137 12.71 -4.55 3.46
CA LEU A 137 11.46 -4.24 4.16
C LEU A 137 11.57 -4.57 5.66
N ARG A 138 12.16 -5.71 6.00
CA ARG A 138 12.45 -6.13 7.38
C ARG A 138 13.46 -5.19 8.05
N LYS A 139 14.46 -4.71 7.34
CA LYS A 139 15.44 -3.77 7.90
C LYS A 139 14.81 -2.41 8.19
N GLU A 140 13.99 -1.90 7.29
CA GLU A 140 13.48 -0.54 7.31
C GLU A 140 12.24 -0.37 8.20
N TYR A 141 11.30 -1.33 8.16
CA TYR A 141 9.97 -1.19 8.76
C TYR A 141 9.64 -2.22 9.83
N ARG A 142 10.60 -3.08 10.25
CA ARG A 142 10.33 -4.03 11.34
C ARG A 142 10.22 -3.28 12.67
N VAL A 143 9.00 -2.84 12.95
CA VAL A 143 8.57 -2.39 14.27
C VAL A 143 8.04 -3.61 15.00
N ILE A 144 8.77 -4.05 16.02
CA ILE A 144 8.28 -5.09 16.94
C ILE A 144 7.29 -4.39 17.88
N LEU A 145 6.00 -4.71 17.74
CA LEU A 145 5.00 -4.34 18.74
C LEU A 145 5.41 -5.00 20.06
N LYS A 146 5.89 -4.21 21.03
CA LYS A 146 6.05 -4.71 22.40
C LYS A 146 4.65 -4.97 22.94
N GLY A 147 4.28 -6.24 23.07
CA GLY A 147 3.01 -6.63 23.67
C GLY A 147 2.86 -6.02 25.05
N ALA A 148 1.71 -5.42 25.32
CA ALA A 148 1.32 -4.97 26.65
C ALA A 148 0.89 -6.16 27.51
N CYS A 149 1.72 -7.20 27.61
CA CYS A 149 1.54 -8.29 28.55
C CYS A 149 2.85 -9.05 28.67
N ALA A 150 3.44 -9.03 29.87
CA ALA A 150 4.68 -9.76 30.17
C ALA A 150 4.51 -11.30 30.08
N ASP A 151 3.27 -11.79 29.98
CA ASP A 151 2.95 -13.22 30.05
C ASP A 151 2.56 -13.85 28.70
N CYS A 152 2.54 -13.09 27.59
CA CYS A 152 2.22 -13.62 26.26
C CYS A 152 3.47 -14.00 25.44
N LEU A 153 4.58 -14.36 26.10
CA LEU A 153 5.80 -14.85 25.46
C LEU A 153 5.60 -16.28 24.91
N GLU A 154 4.64 -16.45 24.01
CA GLU A 154 4.80 -17.47 22.98
C GLU A 154 5.78 -16.91 21.96
N VAL A 155 6.94 -17.57 21.90
CA VAL A 155 7.93 -17.41 20.85
C VAL A 155 7.19 -17.39 19.51
N MET A 156 7.15 -16.22 18.88
CA MET A 156 6.60 -16.06 17.54
C MET A 156 7.26 -17.08 16.61
N PRO A 157 6.51 -17.77 15.74
CA PRO A 157 7.06 -18.88 14.98
C PRO A 157 8.26 -18.45 14.15
N SER A 158 9.27 -19.31 14.16
CA SER A 158 10.48 -19.31 13.33
C SER A 158 10.23 -18.88 11.88
N GLU A 159 11.29 -18.46 11.18
CA GLU A 159 11.39 -18.16 9.73
C GLU A 159 10.55 -19.07 8.81
N ALA A 160 10.22 -20.28 9.26
CA ALA A 160 9.26 -21.19 8.64
C ALA A 160 7.84 -20.59 8.39
N ALA A 161 7.29 -19.76 9.29
CA ALA A 161 5.96 -19.15 9.11
C ALA A 161 5.97 -18.07 8.02
N ASP A 162 7.04 -17.26 7.98
CA ASP A 162 7.27 -16.30 6.91
C ASP A 162 7.50 -17.03 5.57
N GLY A 163 8.22 -18.16 5.59
CA GLY A 163 8.40 -19.01 4.42
C GLY A 163 7.08 -19.53 3.85
N ALA A 164 6.17 -20.02 4.70
CA ALA A 164 4.85 -20.49 4.27
C ALA A 164 3.99 -19.37 3.65
N PHE A 165 3.97 -18.17 4.26
CA PHE A 165 3.26 -17.01 3.73
C PHE A 165 3.84 -16.56 2.38
N ASN A 166 5.17 -16.40 2.30
CA ASN A 166 5.85 -15.98 1.08
C ASN A 166 5.65 -16.98 -0.06
N ASN A 167 5.71 -18.28 0.23
CA ASN A 167 5.47 -19.34 -0.76
C ASN A 167 4.01 -19.38 -1.22
N SER A 168 3.05 -19.02 -0.36
CA SER A 168 1.63 -18.95 -0.75
C SER A 168 1.33 -17.82 -1.74
N ILE A 169 2.08 -16.73 -1.68
CA ILE A 169 1.96 -15.58 -2.60
C ILE A 169 2.59 -15.90 -3.97
N ARG A 170 3.67 -16.70 -3.98
CA ARG A 170 4.47 -16.97 -5.18
C ARG A 170 3.97 -18.09 -6.08
N ARG A 171 3.00 -18.92 -5.66
CA ARG A 171 2.55 -20.04 -6.50
C ARG A 171 2.01 -19.53 -7.85
N PRO A 172 2.63 -19.91 -8.99
CA PRO A 172 2.02 -19.71 -10.30
C PRO A 172 0.79 -20.61 -10.38
N LEU A 173 -0.36 -20.04 -10.74
CA LEU A 173 -1.49 -20.85 -11.18
C LEU A 173 -1.13 -21.37 -12.57
N GLU A 174 -0.86 -22.66 -12.69
CA GLU A 174 -0.88 -23.35 -13.97
C GLU A 174 -2.21 -23.02 -14.66
N ARG A 175 -2.12 -22.46 -15.87
CA ARG A 175 -3.28 -22.16 -16.69
C ARG A 175 -3.95 -23.49 -17.02
N THR A 176 -5.18 -23.66 -16.53
CA THR A 176 -6.19 -24.52 -17.16
C THR A 176 -7.14 -23.65 -17.94
#